data_AF-A0A5C7XRL6-F1
#
_entry.id   AF-A0A5C7XRL6-F1
#
_cell.length_a   1.000
_cell.length_b   1.000
_cell.length_c   1.000
_cell.angle_alpha   90.00
_cell.angle_beta   90.00
_cell.angle_gamma   90.00
#
_symmetry.space_group_name_H-M   'P 1'
#
loop_
_entity.id
_entity.type
_entity.pdbx_description
1 polymer ?
#
loop_
_entity_poly.entity_id
_entity_poly.type
_entity_poly.pdbx_seq_one_letter_code
_entity_poly.pdbx_strand_id
1 'polypeptide(L)'
;MAGVVATTGPQGGSSPRRGRAVLGLVAILAAVGIVGFATAPATSPRAAAADVQLAAGEVAFVMGGSGIPLPSDGYVNAADLLYLQPHGFTGTAESLFTPQLSFPGNLSMVQGAQILADAIKQQLAGSGADADNPVYVFGYSQSSAMSSMTMEQLRHEGVAAEDVHFVLVGNSANPNGGLLQLLNFWGGDLTFWNGMTLGHPTPDYFTTDVYTLEYDGYADFPRYPLNLLADLNAIVGMFSTHIGYFGLSADDIANAIQLETTGDSLTNYYIIPNESLPLTDLLKLTPVWGTPLAELLEPSMRILVNLGYGSLTEGWNQGPANQLSSFSFELLPSHISMEELDAALSQAWSQGVQNAFRALQDPANYLTGSFMEQEPFATLWNAAQRVLLDIQDPTPFFGGLFGGSAVATVPGESSEFWNSLGSVLDGPGGLSWIGELLGLDAIASA
;
A
#
# COMPACT_ATOMS: atom_id res chain seq x y z
N MET A 1 -58.87 -5.11 47.40
CA MET A 1 -59.95 -5.63 46.54
C MET A 1 -59.36 -5.75 45.14
N ALA A 2 -59.03 -6.96 44.68
CA ALA A 2 -59.86 -7.76 43.75
C ALA A 2 -60.15 -7.00 42.44
N GLY A 3 -59.85 -7.46 41.22
CA GLY A 3 -59.33 -8.72 40.68
C GLY A 3 -59.90 -8.90 39.25
N VAL A 4 -59.06 -9.41 38.32
CA VAL A 4 -59.37 -10.17 37.07
C VAL A 4 -60.09 -9.38 35.93
N VAL A 5 -59.87 -9.53 34.61
CA VAL A 5 -59.51 -10.64 33.70
C VAL A 5 -58.84 -10.12 32.41
N ALA A 6 -57.97 -10.95 31.83
CA ALA A 6 -57.20 -10.81 30.59
C ALA A 6 -57.99 -11.03 29.28
N THR A 7 -57.48 -10.54 28.15
CA THR A 7 -57.51 -11.24 26.84
C THR A 7 -56.27 -10.88 26.00
N THR A 8 -55.90 -11.80 25.12
CA THR A 8 -54.60 -12.09 24.47
C THR A 8 -54.46 -11.53 23.04
N GLY A 9 -53.23 -11.25 22.57
CA GLY A 9 -52.89 -11.12 21.14
C GLY A 9 -51.49 -10.54 20.86
N PRO A 10 -50.76 -10.93 19.78
CA PRO A 10 -49.33 -11.23 19.85
C PRO A 10 -48.35 -10.12 19.42
N GLN A 11 -47.09 -10.43 19.71
CA GLN A 11 -45.84 -9.70 19.52
C GLN A 11 -45.64 -9.02 18.16
N GLY A 12 -44.98 -7.86 18.19
CA GLY A 12 -44.43 -7.16 17.03
C GLY A 12 -43.45 -6.08 17.46
N GLY A 13 -42.39 -6.45 18.19
CA GLY A 13 -41.29 -5.54 18.55
C GLY A 13 -40.13 -5.70 17.59
N SER A 14 -40.12 -4.92 16.50
CA SER A 14 -38.94 -4.81 15.63
C SER A 14 -37.84 -4.04 16.35
N SER A 15 -36.79 -4.75 16.76
CA SER A 15 -35.57 -4.18 17.37
C SER A 15 -34.70 -3.45 16.33
N PRO A 16 -34.28 -2.19 16.56
CA PRO A 16 -33.36 -1.48 15.68
C PRO A 16 -31.91 -1.86 16.05
N ARG A 17 -31.47 -3.05 15.64
CA ARG A 17 -30.08 -3.50 15.84
C ARG A 17 -29.26 -3.65 14.54
N ARG A 18 -29.90 -3.58 13.36
CA ARG A 18 -29.23 -3.83 12.08
C ARG A 18 -28.58 -2.60 11.42
N GLY A 19 -29.07 -1.38 11.71
CA GLY A 19 -28.51 -0.15 11.13
C GLY A 19 -27.19 0.34 11.76
N ARG A 20 -26.87 -0.10 12.99
CA ARG A 20 -25.66 0.35 13.72
C ARG A 20 -24.42 -0.46 13.36
N ALA A 21 -24.57 -1.70 12.88
CA ALA A 21 -23.45 -2.53 12.41
C ALA A 21 -22.85 -1.98 11.11
N VAL A 22 -23.68 -1.45 10.20
CA VAL A 22 -23.23 -0.88 8.91
C VAL A 22 -22.43 0.42 9.11
N LEU A 23 -22.81 1.25 10.09
CA LEU A 23 -22.06 2.46 10.44
C LEU A 23 -20.73 2.17 11.16
N GLY A 24 -20.64 1.06 11.91
CA GLY A 24 -19.39 0.62 12.55
C GLY A 24 -18.38 -0.01 11.57
N LEU A 25 -18.84 -0.61 10.47
CA LEU A 25 -18.00 -1.27 9.46
C LEU A 25 -17.40 -0.29 8.43
N VAL A 26 -18.12 0.76 8.05
CA VAL A 26 -17.55 1.86 7.24
C VAL A 26 -16.47 2.63 8.02
N ALA A 27 -16.60 2.69 9.35
CA ALA A 27 -15.59 3.28 10.21
C ALA A 27 -14.28 2.48 10.25
N ILE A 28 -14.27 1.19 9.89
CA ILE A 28 -13.03 0.38 9.84
C ILE A 28 -12.25 0.66 8.56
N LEU A 29 -12.90 0.81 7.40
CA LEU A 29 -12.22 1.19 6.16
C LEU A 29 -11.80 2.67 6.18
N ALA A 30 -12.58 3.54 6.84
CA ALA A 30 -12.13 4.88 7.21
C ALA A 30 -11.00 4.83 8.25
N ALA A 31 -11.03 3.92 9.25
CA ALA A 31 -9.95 3.74 10.22
C ALA A 31 -8.69 3.13 9.60
N VAL A 32 -8.77 2.30 8.59
CA VAL A 32 -7.58 1.79 7.88
C VAL A 32 -6.84 2.94 7.17
N GLY A 33 -7.56 3.98 6.72
CA GLY A 33 -6.96 5.25 6.27
C GLY A 33 -6.67 6.28 7.38
N ILE A 34 -7.34 6.22 8.53
CA ILE A 34 -7.24 7.21 9.63
C ILE A 34 -6.31 6.76 10.79
N VAL A 35 -6.04 5.46 10.96
CA VAL A 35 -5.20 4.92 12.05
C VAL A 35 -3.72 5.28 11.88
N GLY A 36 -3.31 5.77 10.70
CA GLY A 36 -2.03 6.46 10.52
C GLY A 36 -1.87 7.79 11.27
N PHE A 37 -2.92 8.30 11.94
CA PHE A 37 -2.89 9.60 12.64
C PHE A 37 -3.29 9.56 14.12
N ALA A 38 -3.30 8.38 14.76
CA ALA A 38 -3.32 8.35 16.22
C ALA A 38 -1.94 8.80 16.74
N THR A 39 -1.81 10.08 17.11
CA THR A 39 -0.71 10.54 17.97
C THR A 39 -0.89 9.95 19.36
N ALA A 40 -0.51 8.68 19.52
CA ALA A 40 -0.24 8.17 20.85
C ALA A 40 0.89 9.04 21.43
N PRO A 41 0.76 9.58 22.66
CA PRO A 41 1.87 10.29 23.28
C PRO A 41 3.05 9.33 23.34
N ALA A 42 4.16 9.72 22.71
CA ALA A 42 5.41 8.98 22.74
C ALA A 42 5.84 8.82 24.20
N THR A 43 5.50 7.69 24.82
CA THR A 43 6.21 7.23 25.99
C THR A 43 7.53 6.73 25.46
N SER A 44 8.56 7.57 25.51
CA SER A 44 9.92 7.16 25.14
C SER A 44 10.27 5.93 25.99
N PRO A 45 10.33 4.72 25.41
CA PRO A 45 10.98 3.65 26.10
C PRO A 45 12.43 4.09 26.16
N ARG A 46 13.01 4.08 27.36
CA ARG A 46 14.46 4.16 27.50
C ARG A 46 15.04 3.17 26.50
N ALA A 47 15.86 3.65 25.56
CA ALA A 47 16.56 2.80 24.60
C ALA A 47 17.27 1.69 25.39
N ALA A 48 16.64 0.52 25.44
CA ALA A 48 17.37 -0.70 25.64
C ALA A 48 18.05 -0.91 24.31
N ALA A 49 19.38 -0.89 24.30
CA ALA A 49 20.09 -1.54 23.22
C ALA A 49 19.53 -2.96 23.17
N ALA A 50 18.71 -3.24 22.16
CA ALA A 50 18.36 -4.60 21.84
C ALA A 50 19.68 -5.22 21.42
N ASP A 51 20.21 -6.10 22.25
CA ASP A 51 21.32 -6.95 21.87
C ASP A 51 20.82 -7.74 20.65
N VAL A 52 21.31 -7.39 19.46
CA VAL A 52 21.12 -8.19 18.24
C VAL A 52 21.80 -9.52 18.53
N GLN A 53 21.00 -10.52 18.88
CA GLN A 53 21.50 -11.84 19.19
C GLN A 53 21.75 -12.56 17.86
N LEU A 54 22.94 -12.31 17.29
CA LEU A 54 23.43 -12.91 16.04
C LEU A 54 23.22 -14.42 16.05
N ALA A 55 22.22 -14.88 15.29
CA ALA A 55 22.17 -16.25 14.82
C ALA A 55 23.28 -16.42 13.78
N ALA A 56 24.08 -17.48 13.90
CA ALA A 56 25.05 -17.84 12.87
C ALA A 56 24.28 -18.37 11.64
N GLY A 57 23.93 -17.48 10.72
CA GLY A 57 23.18 -17.76 9.49
C GLY A 57 22.99 -16.51 8.62
N GLU A 58 22.48 -16.69 7.41
CA GLU A 58 21.96 -15.60 6.58
C GLU A 58 20.89 -14.82 7.36
N VAL A 59 21.02 -13.51 7.45
CA VAL A 59 20.06 -12.63 8.13
C VAL A 59 19.48 -11.67 7.10
N ALA A 60 18.17 -11.46 7.17
CA ALA A 60 17.50 -10.39 6.44
C ALA A 60 17.02 -9.32 7.43
N PHE A 61 17.33 -8.06 7.17
CA PHE A 61 16.80 -6.95 7.96
C PHE A 61 15.46 -6.48 7.38
N VAL A 62 14.40 -6.55 8.17
CA VAL A 62 13.05 -6.12 7.78
C VAL A 62 12.71 -4.81 8.51
N MET A 63 12.48 -3.73 7.76
CA MET A 63 12.07 -2.44 8.31
C MET A 63 10.59 -2.14 8.04
N GLY A 64 9.93 -1.48 8.99
CA GLY A 64 8.53 -1.09 8.86
C GLY A 64 8.33 0.12 7.94
N GLY A 65 7.07 0.42 7.61
CA GLY A 65 6.68 1.68 6.99
C GLY A 65 6.47 2.81 8.00
N SER A 66 5.98 3.97 7.53
CA SER A 66 5.64 5.11 8.39
C SER A 66 4.74 4.69 9.56
N GLY A 67 5.09 5.08 10.79
CA GLY A 67 4.38 4.72 12.02
C GLY A 67 4.71 3.33 12.58
N ILE A 68 5.55 2.54 11.91
CA ILE A 68 5.93 1.17 12.32
C ILE A 68 7.45 1.14 12.58
N PRO A 69 7.92 1.68 13.71
CA PRO A 69 9.35 1.75 13.99
C PRO A 69 10.01 0.39 14.25
N LEU A 70 9.23 -0.59 14.71
CA LEU A 70 9.67 -1.97 14.90
C LEU A 70 8.58 -2.91 14.36
N PRO A 71 8.80 -3.56 13.20
CA PRO A 71 7.91 -4.60 12.69
C PRO A 71 7.61 -5.71 13.69
N SER A 72 6.37 -6.21 13.68
CA SER A 72 5.94 -7.39 14.45
C SER A 72 6.30 -8.70 13.74
N ASP A 73 6.10 -9.84 14.39
CA ASP A 73 6.45 -11.15 13.83
C ASP A 73 5.60 -11.48 12.57
N GLY A 74 4.31 -11.14 12.57
CA GLY A 74 3.43 -11.28 11.41
C GLY A 74 3.86 -10.42 10.22
N TYR A 75 4.38 -9.22 10.48
CA TYR A 75 4.97 -8.35 9.45
C TYR A 75 6.24 -8.98 8.86
N VAL A 76 7.17 -9.42 9.73
CA VAL A 76 8.44 -10.03 9.31
C VAL A 76 8.19 -11.32 8.52
N ASN A 77 7.26 -12.16 8.99
CA ASN A 77 6.85 -13.38 8.29
C ASN A 77 6.24 -13.08 6.91
N ALA A 78 5.43 -12.03 6.79
CA ALA A 78 4.86 -11.62 5.50
C ALA A 78 5.94 -11.14 4.52
N ALA A 79 6.89 -10.32 4.98
CA ALA A 79 8.04 -9.89 4.19
C ALA A 79 8.87 -11.09 3.71
N ASP A 80 9.13 -12.04 4.61
CA ASP A 80 9.91 -13.24 4.33
C ASP A 80 9.26 -14.12 3.26
N LEU A 81 8.01 -14.54 3.51
CA LEU A 81 7.29 -15.46 2.62
C LEU A 81 6.98 -14.88 1.24
N LEU A 82 6.60 -13.60 1.18
CA LEU A 82 6.11 -12.99 -0.06
C LEU A 82 7.22 -12.39 -0.91
N TYR A 83 8.31 -11.92 -0.29
CA TYR A 83 9.29 -11.11 -1.00
C TYR A 83 10.73 -11.59 -0.80
N LEU A 84 11.15 -12.13 0.35
CA LEU A 84 12.54 -12.57 0.52
C LEU A 84 12.79 -13.99 -0.02
N GLN A 85 11.98 -14.98 0.38
CA GLN A 85 12.13 -16.37 -0.07
C GLN A 85 12.04 -16.55 -1.60
N PRO A 86 11.14 -15.83 -2.33
CA PRO A 86 11.12 -15.88 -3.79
C PRO A 86 12.44 -15.42 -4.45
N HIS A 87 13.22 -14.59 -3.76
CA HIS A 87 14.55 -14.15 -4.18
C HIS A 87 15.68 -15.03 -3.64
N GLY A 88 15.37 -16.23 -3.13
CA GLY A 88 16.35 -17.24 -2.74
C GLY A 88 16.85 -17.13 -1.30
N PHE A 89 16.32 -16.21 -0.50
CA PHE A 89 16.67 -16.11 0.92
C PHE A 89 16.21 -17.37 1.67
N THR A 90 17.12 -18.00 2.43
CA THR A 90 16.81 -19.19 3.25
C THR A 90 17.15 -19.03 4.73
N GLY A 91 17.54 -17.81 5.11
CA GLY A 91 18.01 -17.46 6.43
C GLY A 91 16.90 -17.12 7.43
N THR A 92 17.23 -16.28 8.41
CA THR A 92 16.29 -15.74 9.40
C THR A 92 16.02 -14.28 9.13
N ALA A 93 14.76 -13.93 8.83
CA ALA A 93 14.34 -12.55 8.74
C ALA A 93 14.16 -11.95 10.14
N GLU A 94 14.73 -10.78 10.38
CA GLU A 94 14.73 -10.09 11.66
C GLU A 94 14.19 -8.67 11.53
N SER A 95 13.34 -8.29 12.48
CA SER A 95 12.85 -6.92 12.60
C SER A 95 13.99 -5.97 12.96
N LEU A 96 14.21 -4.93 12.15
CA LEU A 96 15.18 -3.88 12.43
C LEU A 96 14.46 -2.59 12.84
N PHE A 97 14.81 -2.07 14.03
CA PHE A 97 14.31 -0.80 14.49
C PHE A 97 14.77 0.35 13.58
N THR A 98 13.84 1.16 13.11
CA THR A 98 14.10 2.46 12.50
C THR A 98 13.07 3.48 13.02
N PRO A 99 13.34 4.80 13.06
CA PRO A 99 12.44 5.73 13.76
C PRO A 99 11.03 5.85 13.16
N GLN A 100 10.87 5.66 11.85
CA GLN A 100 9.64 5.70 11.05
C GLN A 100 8.60 6.75 11.46
N LEU A 101 9.04 7.98 11.73
CA LEU A 101 8.14 9.07 12.06
C LEU A 101 7.32 9.49 10.83
N SER A 102 6.00 9.63 11.00
CA SER A 102 5.14 10.24 9.96
C SER A 102 5.47 11.73 9.79
N PHE A 103 5.86 12.41 10.87
CA PHE A 103 6.31 13.80 10.84
C PHE A 103 7.24 14.14 12.03
N PRO A 104 8.40 14.79 11.83
CA PRO A 104 9.06 15.07 10.54
C PRO A 104 9.75 13.81 9.99
N GLY A 105 9.27 13.28 8.85
CA GLY A 105 9.77 12.01 8.28
C GLY A 105 11.21 12.06 7.75
N ASN A 106 11.69 13.23 7.32
CA ASN A 106 13.06 13.40 6.83
C ASN A 106 14.14 13.11 7.90
N LEU A 107 13.94 13.58 9.14
CA LEU A 107 14.86 13.30 10.24
C LEU A 107 14.87 11.80 10.59
N SER A 108 13.71 11.17 10.51
CA SER A 108 13.54 9.73 10.70
C SER A 108 14.29 8.92 9.65
N MET A 109 14.18 9.29 8.37
CA MET A 109 14.86 8.59 7.27
C MET A 109 16.38 8.69 7.38
N VAL A 110 16.95 9.87 7.65
CA VAL A 110 18.41 10.01 7.81
C VAL A 110 18.93 9.12 8.96
N GLN A 111 18.25 9.16 10.11
CA GLN A 111 18.65 8.35 11.25
C GLN A 111 18.46 6.84 10.98
N GLY A 112 17.35 6.45 10.36
CA GLY A 112 17.10 5.07 9.97
C GLY A 112 18.12 4.54 8.97
N ALA A 113 18.53 5.36 8.00
CA ALA A 113 19.52 4.98 7.01
C ALA A 113 20.89 4.66 7.64
N GLN A 114 21.30 5.45 8.64
CA GLN A 114 22.51 5.20 9.42
C GLN A 114 22.40 3.92 10.25
N ILE A 115 21.26 3.69 10.92
CA ILE A 115 21.02 2.47 11.70
C ILE A 115 21.12 1.23 10.79
N LEU A 116 20.48 1.27 9.63
CA LEU A 116 20.52 0.19 8.67
C LEU A 116 21.92 -0.04 8.11
N ALA A 117 22.64 1.03 7.73
CA ALA A 117 24.01 0.91 7.26
C ALA A 117 24.91 0.24 8.31
N ASP A 118 24.80 0.63 9.58
CA ASP A 118 25.58 0.04 10.67
C ASP A 118 25.21 -1.43 10.92
N ALA A 119 23.93 -1.78 10.85
CA ALA A 119 23.47 -3.17 10.98
C ALA A 119 24.00 -4.06 9.84
N ILE A 120 23.93 -3.59 8.59
CA ILE A 120 24.46 -4.31 7.42
C ILE A 120 25.97 -4.52 7.59
N LYS A 121 26.74 -3.48 7.91
CA LYS A 121 28.19 -3.62 8.10
C LYS A 121 28.56 -4.55 9.25
N GLN A 122 27.81 -4.53 10.34
CA GLN A 122 28.01 -5.45 11.45
C GLN A 122 27.76 -6.89 10.99
N GLN A 123 26.70 -7.12 10.21
CA GLN A 123 26.41 -8.42 9.64
C GLN A 123 27.54 -8.85 8.71
N LEU A 124 27.94 -8.02 7.74
CA LEU A 124 29.05 -8.31 6.80
C LEU A 124 30.39 -8.59 7.48
N ALA A 125 30.67 -7.97 8.63
CA ALA A 125 31.88 -8.24 9.40
C ALA A 125 31.84 -9.59 10.15
N GLY A 126 30.65 -10.12 10.42
CA GLY A 126 30.42 -11.36 11.16
C GLY A 126 29.98 -12.55 10.30
N SER A 127 29.40 -12.28 9.13
CA SER A 127 28.95 -13.25 8.13
C SER A 127 30.01 -13.44 7.05
N GLY A 128 30.09 -14.64 6.47
CA GLY A 128 30.85 -14.84 5.24
C GLY A 128 30.06 -14.41 4.00
N ALA A 129 29.30 -13.29 4.11
CA ALA A 129 28.44 -12.83 3.02
C ALA A 129 29.26 -12.60 1.75
N ASP A 130 28.66 -13.00 0.64
CA ASP A 130 29.21 -12.91 -0.70
C ASP A 130 28.06 -12.88 -1.71
N ALA A 131 28.40 -12.89 -3.00
CA ALA A 131 27.41 -12.88 -4.08
C ALA A 131 26.40 -14.04 -4.04
N ASP A 132 26.77 -15.17 -3.43
CA ASP A 132 25.88 -16.35 -3.32
C ASP A 132 25.01 -16.27 -2.06
N ASN A 133 25.42 -15.50 -1.05
CA ASN A 133 24.74 -15.37 0.24
C ASN A 133 24.77 -13.90 0.72
N PRO A 134 24.10 -12.97 0.02
CA PRO A 134 24.13 -11.55 0.37
C PRO A 134 23.36 -11.28 1.66
N VAL A 135 23.61 -10.12 2.28
CA VAL A 135 22.74 -9.60 3.35
C VAL A 135 21.47 -9.06 2.71
N TYR A 136 20.33 -9.67 3.03
CA TYR A 136 19.05 -9.23 2.52
C TYR A 136 18.49 -8.06 3.34
N VAL A 137 17.82 -7.14 2.67
CA VAL A 137 17.16 -5.99 3.28
C VAL A 137 15.77 -5.85 2.69
N PHE A 138 14.75 -5.86 3.53
CA PHE A 138 13.37 -5.58 3.13
C PHE A 138 12.93 -4.18 3.59
N GLY A 139 12.43 -3.39 2.63
CA GLY A 139 11.83 -2.08 2.88
C GLY A 139 10.38 -2.00 2.42
N TYR A 140 9.59 -1.20 3.13
CA TYR A 140 8.21 -0.85 2.79
C TYR A 140 8.03 0.67 2.96
N SER A 141 7.59 1.37 1.90
CA SER A 141 7.14 2.78 1.99
C SER A 141 8.30 3.68 2.41
N GLN A 142 8.24 4.28 3.60
CA GLN A 142 9.30 5.15 4.12
C GLN A 142 10.65 4.44 4.22
N SER A 143 10.69 3.15 4.61
CA SER A 143 11.95 2.40 4.69
C SER A 143 12.50 2.02 3.32
N SER A 144 11.65 1.87 2.30
CA SER A 144 12.10 1.73 0.90
C SER A 144 12.80 3.00 0.42
N ALA A 145 12.18 4.16 0.63
CA ALA A 145 12.79 5.44 0.27
C ALA A 145 14.08 5.71 1.07
N MET A 146 14.08 5.38 2.38
CA MET A 146 15.26 5.46 3.26
C MET A 146 16.41 4.59 2.74
N SER A 147 16.12 3.41 2.22
CA SER A 147 17.14 2.47 1.72
C SER A 147 18.00 3.08 0.61
N SER A 148 17.46 4.02 -0.16
CA SER A 148 18.22 4.77 -1.18
C SER A 148 19.40 5.54 -0.54
N MET A 149 19.20 6.13 0.64
CA MET A 149 20.25 6.82 1.39
C MET A 149 21.26 5.84 1.99
N THR A 150 20.80 4.68 2.46
CA THR A 150 21.69 3.61 2.92
C THR A 150 22.58 3.09 1.80
N MET A 151 22.02 2.86 0.60
CA MET A 151 22.80 2.44 -0.57
C MET A 151 23.90 3.45 -0.90
N GLU A 152 23.61 4.75 -0.89
CA GLU A 152 24.64 5.78 -1.09
C GLU A 152 25.76 5.70 -0.06
N GLN A 153 25.40 5.53 1.22
CA GLN A 153 26.35 5.39 2.31
C GLN A 153 27.23 4.14 2.15
N LEU A 154 26.63 2.96 1.94
CA LEU A 154 27.36 1.70 1.78
C LEU A 154 28.30 1.77 0.57
N ARG A 155 27.85 2.37 -0.55
CA ARG A 155 28.66 2.55 -1.75
C ARG A 155 29.86 3.46 -1.50
N HIS A 156 29.68 4.53 -0.72
CA HIS A 156 30.75 5.45 -0.33
C HIS A 156 31.77 4.78 0.60
N GLU A 157 31.29 3.92 1.50
CA GLU A 157 32.11 3.17 2.46
C GLU A 157 32.82 1.95 1.82
N GLY A 158 32.50 1.62 0.56
CA GLY A 158 33.22 0.62 -0.23
C GLY A 158 32.68 -0.81 -0.10
N VAL A 159 31.43 -0.98 0.34
CA VAL A 159 30.74 -2.28 0.32
C VAL A 159 30.55 -2.74 -1.13
N ALA A 160 30.79 -4.02 -1.41
CA ALA A 160 30.63 -4.56 -2.76
C ALA A 160 29.14 -4.69 -3.11
N ALA A 161 28.80 -4.49 -4.38
CA ALA A 161 27.41 -4.46 -4.84
C ALA A 161 26.70 -5.80 -4.62
N GLU A 162 27.46 -6.89 -4.71
CA GLU A 162 27.02 -8.27 -4.57
C GLU A 162 26.85 -8.72 -3.10
N ASP A 163 27.36 -7.97 -2.12
CA ASP A 163 27.30 -8.36 -0.70
C ASP A 163 25.93 -8.07 -0.05
N VAL A 164 25.07 -7.28 -0.73
CA VAL A 164 23.80 -6.80 -0.18
C VAL A 164 22.71 -6.86 -1.26
N HIS A 165 21.54 -7.37 -0.90
CA HIS A 165 20.37 -7.44 -1.77
C HIS A 165 19.17 -6.73 -1.13
N PHE A 166 18.68 -5.68 -1.77
CA PHE A 166 17.50 -4.94 -1.32
C PHE A 166 16.23 -5.44 -2.01
N VAL A 167 15.16 -5.64 -1.25
CA VAL A 167 13.82 -5.93 -1.76
C VAL A 167 12.86 -4.89 -1.21
N LEU A 168 12.32 -4.04 -2.08
CA LEU A 168 11.61 -2.81 -1.71
C LEU A 168 10.18 -2.82 -2.22
N VAL A 169 9.22 -2.48 -1.37
CA VAL A 169 7.81 -2.34 -1.76
C VAL A 169 7.30 -0.93 -1.51
N GLY A 170 6.38 -0.43 -2.35
CA GLY A 170 5.78 0.91 -2.18
C GLY A 170 6.83 2.02 -2.13
N ASN A 171 7.87 1.92 -2.96
CA ASN A 171 9.01 2.80 -2.88
C ASN A 171 8.73 4.20 -3.46
N SER A 172 8.54 5.19 -2.59
CA SER A 172 8.29 6.57 -3.01
C SER A 172 9.51 7.28 -3.61
N ALA A 173 10.69 6.66 -3.55
CA ALA A 173 11.92 7.13 -4.19
C ALA A 173 12.16 6.50 -5.58
N ASN A 174 11.20 5.76 -6.14
CA ASN A 174 11.27 5.26 -7.52
C ASN A 174 11.63 6.38 -8.50
N PRO A 175 12.66 6.24 -9.34
CA PRO A 175 13.05 7.27 -10.31
C PRO A 175 11.89 7.63 -11.26
N ASN A 176 11.19 6.63 -11.78
CA ASN A 176 9.98 6.81 -12.57
C ASN A 176 8.74 6.57 -11.69
N GLY A 177 7.90 7.60 -11.51
CA GLY A 177 6.64 7.50 -10.74
C GLY A 177 6.73 7.67 -9.22
N GLY A 178 7.90 7.63 -8.60
CA GLY A 178 8.01 7.90 -7.16
C GLY A 178 7.60 9.33 -6.82
N LEU A 179 6.67 9.51 -5.87
CA LEU A 179 6.16 10.82 -5.48
C LEU A 179 7.27 11.76 -4.98
N LEU A 180 8.27 11.24 -4.25
CA LEU A 180 9.39 12.07 -3.77
C LEU A 180 10.21 12.62 -4.95
N GLN A 181 10.31 11.87 -6.03
CA GLN A 181 11.03 12.26 -7.25
C GLN A 181 10.23 13.27 -8.07
N LEU A 182 8.93 13.04 -8.21
CA LEU A 182 8.07 13.98 -8.92
C LEU A 182 7.96 15.32 -8.21
N LEU A 183 7.92 15.35 -6.87
CA LEU A 183 7.97 16.60 -6.11
C LEU A 183 9.34 17.29 -6.20
N ASN A 184 10.39 16.60 -6.67
CA ASN A 184 11.74 17.15 -6.90
C ASN A 184 11.88 17.91 -8.25
N PHE A 185 10.77 18.22 -8.93
CA PHE A 185 10.70 18.72 -10.32
C PHE A 185 11.37 20.08 -10.59
N TRP A 186 11.78 20.85 -9.57
CA TRP A 186 12.43 22.15 -9.80
C TRP A 186 13.95 22.08 -9.94
N GLY A 187 14.53 20.87 -9.89
CA GLY A 187 16.00 20.68 -9.91
C GLY A 187 16.72 21.40 -8.78
N GLY A 188 15.95 21.98 -7.85
CA GLY A 188 16.43 22.55 -6.62
C GLY A 188 16.51 21.42 -5.62
N ASP A 189 17.61 21.39 -4.90
CA ASP A 189 17.67 20.80 -3.57
C ASP A 189 16.47 21.38 -2.81
N LEU A 190 15.34 20.65 -2.75
CA LEU A 190 14.10 21.11 -2.14
C LEU A 190 14.18 21.02 -0.62
N THR A 191 15.30 21.51 -0.09
CA THR A 191 15.57 21.90 1.29
C THR A 191 14.59 22.98 1.78
N PHE A 192 13.76 23.53 0.88
CA PHE A 192 12.80 24.62 1.11
C PHE A 192 11.63 24.25 2.03
N TRP A 193 11.27 22.97 2.16
CA TRP A 193 10.31 22.55 3.18
C TRP A 193 11.11 21.95 4.36
N ASN A 194 11.45 22.77 5.35
CA ASN A 194 11.98 22.31 6.65
C ASN A 194 13.32 21.51 6.63
N GLY A 195 14.24 21.77 5.69
CA GLY A 195 15.52 21.04 5.65
C GLY A 195 15.43 19.64 5.03
N MET A 196 14.40 19.41 4.21
CA MET A 196 14.19 18.17 3.47
C MET A 196 15.19 18.03 2.32
N THR A 197 16.04 17.00 2.34
CA THR A 197 16.48 16.41 1.08
C THR A 197 15.33 15.51 0.64
N LEU A 198 14.53 15.94 -0.35
CA LEU A 198 13.62 15.00 -1.02
C LEU A 198 14.49 13.86 -1.53
N GLY A 199 14.17 12.63 -1.09
CA GLY A 199 15.09 11.50 -1.15
C GLY A 199 15.72 11.33 -2.53
N HIS A 200 16.99 10.94 -2.57
CA HIS A 200 17.66 10.63 -3.82
C HIS A 200 16.88 9.53 -4.58
N PRO A 201 16.78 9.61 -5.91
CA PRO A 201 16.19 8.52 -6.69
C PRO A 201 16.92 7.24 -6.34
N THR A 202 16.20 6.12 -6.22
CA THR A 202 16.81 4.84 -5.83
C THR A 202 18.02 4.54 -6.72
N PRO A 203 19.23 4.48 -6.14
CA PRO A 203 20.45 4.38 -6.91
C PRO A 203 20.69 2.95 -7.38
N ASP A 204 21.37 2.82 -8.51
CA ASP A 204 21.71 1.54 -9.15
C ASP A 204 23.08 1.04 -8.66
N TYR A 205 23.22 0.81 -7.35
CA TYR A 205 24.51 0.46 -6.71
C TYR A 205 24.60 -0.98 -6.19
N PHE A 206 23.47 -1.62 -5.90
CA PHE A 206 23.37 -2.94 -5.30
C PHE A 206 22.25 -3.72 -6.00
N THR A 207 22.31 -5.05 -5.97
CA THR A 207 21.18 -5.88 -6.42
C THR A 207 19.92 -5.46 -5.68
N THR A 208 18.90 -5.04 -6.44
CA THR A 208 17.68 -4.47 -5.85
C THR A 208 16.46 -4.94 -6.63
N ASP A 209 15.43 -5.43 -5.95
CA ASP A 209 14.13 -5.72 -6.56
C ASP A 209 13.08 -4.80 -5.96
N VAL A 210 12.39 -4.03 -6.81
CA VAL A 210 11.38 -3.05 -6.39
C VAL A 210 10.01 -3.44 -6.92
N TYR A 211 9.06 -3.72 -6.02
CA TYR A 211 7.67 -4.02 -6.37
C TYR A 211 6.78 -2.82 -6.10
N THR A 212 5.99 -2.46 -7.11
CA THR A 212 5.04 -1.35 -7.05
C THR A 212 3.66 -1.82 -7.47
N LEU A 213 2.64 -1.56 -6.67
CA LEU A 213 1.26 -1.79 -7.07
C LEU A 213 0.82 -0.68 -8.03
N GLU A 214 0.17 -1.05 -9.13
CA GLU A 214 -0.41 -0.10 -10.08
C GLU A 214 -1.38 0.86 -9.36
N TYR A 215 -1.23 2.16 -9.61
CA TYR A 215 -1.94 3.26 -8.93
C TYR A 215 -1.58 3.49 -7.45
N ASP A 216 -0.51 2.91 -6.93
CA ASP A 216 0.06 3.29 -5.64
C ASP A 216 0.53 4.76 -5.70
N GLY A 217 -0.24 5.69 -5.16
CA GLY A 217 0.07 7.12 -5.25
C GLY A 217 1.37 7.55 -4.57
N TYR A 218 2.04 6.72 -3.77
CA TYR A 218 3.38 7.05 -3.29
C TYR A 218 4.48 6.58 -4.26
N ALA A 219 4.31 5.41 -4.86
CA ALA A 219 5.36 4.72 -5.64
C ALA A 219 5.16 4.80 -7.18
N ASP A 220 3.95 5.13 -7.62
CA ASP A 220 3.50 5.25 -9.01
C ASP A 220 2.48 6.39 -9.14
N PHE A 221 2.96 7.61 -8.93
CA PHE A 221 2.15 8.82 -9.05
C PHE A 221 2.11 9.33 -10.51
N PRO A 222 0.97 9.88 -10.99
CA PRO A 222 0.80 10.27 -12.38
C PRO A 222 1.83 11.29 -12.89
N ARG A 223 2.33 11.07 -14.12
CA ARG A 223 3.22 11.99 -14.83
C ARG A 223 2.53 13.28 -15.30
N TYR A 224 1.22 13.25 -15.54
CA TYR A 224 0.45 14.37 -16.09
C TYR A 224 -0.52 14.96 -15.04
N PRO A 225 -0.06 15.87 -14.15
CA PRO A 225 -0.83 16.38 -13.00
C PRO A 225 -1.97 17.36 -13.37
N LEU A 226 -2.23 17.58 -14.66
CA LEU A 226 -3.45 18.25 -15.11
C LEU A 226 -4.61 17.25 -15.28
N ASN A 227 -4.31 15.95 -15.27
CA ASN A 227 -5.30 14.89 -15.27
C ASN A 227 -5.80 14.64 -13.83
N LEU A 228 -6.73 15.49 -13.40
CA LEU A 228 -7.27 15.43 -12.04
C LEU A 228 -7.93 14.09 -11.69
N LEU A 229 -8.39 13.31 -12.68
CA LEU A 229 -8.94 11.98 -12.42
C LEU A 229 -7.82 11.01 -12.00
N ALA A 230 -6.68 11.05 -12.69
CA ALA A 230 -5.52 10.25 -12.33
C ALA A 230 -4.96 10.68 -10.96
N ASP A 231 -4.87 11.98 -10.70
CA ASP A 231 -4.39 12.49 -9.41
C ASP A 231 -5.29 12.05 -8.25
N LEU A 232 -6.61 12.18 -8.42
CA LEU A 232 -7.58 11.71 -7.43
C LEU A 232 -7.49 10.19 -7.25
N ASN A 233 -7.29 9.43 -8.31
CA ASN A 233 -7.09 7.99 -8.25
C ASN A 233 -5.85 7.61 -7.45
N ALA A 234 -4.72 8.24 -7.73
CA ALA A 234 -3.48 8.04 -6.99
C ALA A 234 -3.62 8.45 -5.52
N ILE A 235 -4.30 9.56 -5.22
CA ILE A 235 -4.58 9.98 -3.83
C ILE A 235 -5.40 8.94 -3.07
N VAL A 236 -6.44 8.36 -3.70
CA VAL A 236 -7.18 7.25 -3.08
C VAL A 236 -6.27 6.02 -2.93
N GLY A 237 -5.42 5.75 -3.92
CA GLY A 237 -4.40 4.70 -3.91
C GLY A 237 -3.41 4.81 -2.75
N MET A 238 -3.04 6.03 -2.33
CA MET A 238 -2.17 6.26 -1.15
C MET A 238 -2.72 5.64 0.14
N PHE A 239 -4.05 5.57 0.28
CA PHE A 239 -4.71 5.08 1.49
C PHE A 239 -5.39 3.71 1.31
N SER A 240 -5.33 3.16 0.10
CA SER A 240 -5.90 1.85 -0.25
C SER A 240 -4.79 0.98 -0.84
N THR A 241 -4.46 1.14 -2.11
CA THR A 241 -3.43 0.35 -2.81
C THR A 241 -2.10 0.28 -2.05
N HIS A 242 -1.59 1.40 -1.55
CA HIS A 242 -0.27 1.48 -0.90
C HIS A 242 -0.12 0.60 0.36
N ILE A 243 -1.22 0.33 1.06
CA ILE A 243 -1.23 -0.51 2.26
C ILE A 243 -1.49 -1.99 1.96
N GLY A 244 -1.64 -2.35 0.68
CA GLY A 244 -2.06 -3.67 0.23
C GLY A 244 -0.94 -4.69 -0.02
N TYR A 245 0.35 -4.33 0.05
CA TYR A 245 1.46 -5.22 -0.36
C TYR A 245 1.53 -6.56 0.39
N PHE A 246 1.12 -6.58 1.66
CA PHE A 246 1.01 -7.82 2.45
C PHE A 246 -0.36 -8.46 2.38
N GLY A 247 -1.25 -7.94 1.54
CA GLY A 247 -2.56 -8.53 1.25
C GLY A 247 -2.57 -9.43 0.02
N LEU A 248 -1.57 -9.26 -0.85
CA LEU A 248 -1.43 -9.93 -2.12
C LEU A 248 -1.22 -11.44 -1.96
N SER A 249 -1.63 -12.18 -3.00
CA SER A 249 -1.26 -13.59 -3.13
C SER A 249 0.17 -13.72 -3.66
N ALA A 250 0.79 -14.88 -3.43
CA ALA A 250 2.09 -15.20 -4.01
C ALA A 250 2.03 -15.21 -5.56
N ASP A 251 0.88 -15.56 -6.13
CA ASP A 251 0.68 -15.55 -7.57
C ASP A 251 0.66 -14.12 -8.13
N ASP A 252 0.09 -13.14 -7.42
CA ASP A 252 0.09 -11.74 -7.87
C ASP A 252 1.52 -11.19 -7.96
N ILE A 253 2.36 -11.53 -6.98
CA ILE A 253 3.76 -11.12 -6.94
C ILE A 253 4.58 -11.87 -7.99
N ALA A 254 4.37 -13.17 -8.16
CA ALA A 254 5.07 -13.98 -9.16
C ALA A 254 4.71 -13.59 -10.60
N ASN A 255 3.51 -13.04 -10.82
CA ASN A 255 3.06 -12.54 -12.12
C ASN A 255 3.29 -11.02 -12.30
N ALA A 256 4.07 -10.39 -11.41
CA ALA A 256 4.43 -8.99 -11.55
C ALA A 256 5.16 -8.74 -12.89
N ILE A 257 4.82 -7.63 -13.53
CA ILE A 257 5.37 -7.23 -14.83
C ILE A 257 6.71 -6.53 -14.59
N GLN A 258 7.81 -7.15 -15.03
CA GLN A 258 9.11 -6.50 -15.00
C GLN A 258 9.13 -5.32 -15.99
N LEU A 259 9.49 -4.14 -15.50
CA LEU A 259 9.62 -2.92 -16.29
C LEU A 259 11.01 -2.82 -16.92
N GLU A 260 11.07 -2.21 -18.11
CA GLU A 260 12.30 -1.94 -18.81
C GLU A 260 13.20 -0.97 -18.03
N THR A 261 14.51 -1.20 -18.07
CA THR A 261 15.54 -0.32 -17.51
C THR A 261 16.56 0.05 -18.60
N THR A 262 17.33 1.11 -18.38
CA THR A 262 18.47 1.43 -19.25
C THR A 262 19.79 0.97 -18.68
N GLY A 263 20.67 0.48 -19.54
CA GLY A 263 22.00 -0.01 -19.16
C GLY A 263 21.94 -1.40 -18.50
N ASP A 264 23.08 -1.83 -17.97
CA ASP A 264 23.20 -3.06 -17.19
C ASP A 264 22.80 -2.78 -15.73
N SER A 265 21.51 -2.48 -15.50
CA SER A 265 21.01 -2.08 -14.18
C SER A 265 21.07 -3.25 -13.19
N LEU A 266 21.51 -2.98 -11.96
CA LEU A 266 21.44 -3.90 -10.81
C LEU A 266 20.05 -3.88 -10.15
N THR A 267 19.26 -2.84 -10.41
CA THR A 267 17.89 -2.71 -9.90
C THR A 267 16.85 -3.19 -10.90
N ASN A 268 16.05 -4.18 -10.51
CA ASN A 268 14.85 -4.62 -11.20
C ASN A 268 13.62 -3.90 -10.64
N TYR A 269 12.74 -3.44 -11.53
CA TYR A 269 11.48 -2.82 -11.15
C TYR A 269 10.33 -3.68 -11.66
N TYR A 270 9.33 -3.91 -10.82
CA TYR A 270 8.15 -4.71 -11.15
C TYR A 270 6.89 -3.92 -10.81
N ILE A 271 5.90 -4.00 -11.72
CA ILE A 271 4.54 -3.53 -11.48
C ILE A 271 3.63 -4.72 -11.23
N ILE A 272 2.85 -4.64 -10.16
CA ILE A 272 1.77 -5.58 -9.85
C ILE A 272 0.46 -4.90 -10.31
N PRO A 273 -0.17 -5.38 -11.40
CA PRO A 273 -1.39 -4.75 -11.93
C PRO A 273 -2.54 -4.79 -10.91
N ASN A 274 -3.40 -3.76 -10.95
CA ASN A 274 -4.54 -3.66 -10.07
C ASN A 274 -5.85 -3.90 -10.83
N GLU A 275 -6.67 -4.84 -10.35
CA GLU A 275 -7.90 -5.27 -11.01
C GLU A 275 -8.93 -4.13 -11.14
N SER A 276 -8.93 -3.19 -10.20
CA SER A 276 -9.83 -2.05 -10.18
C SER A 276 -9.13 -0.72 -9.90
N LEU A 277 -9.72 0.37 -10.38
CA LEU A 277 -9.27 1.70 -9.99
C LEU A 277 -9.61 1.97 -8.52
N PRO A 278 -8.66 2.48 -7.72
CA PRO A 278 -8.94 2.99 -6.38
C PRO A 278 -10.17 3.91 -6.30
N LEU A 279 -10.40 4.77 -7.29
CA LEU A 279 -11.58 5.64 -7.33
C LEU A 279 -12.91 4.88 -7.46
N THR A 280 -12.97 3.85 -8.31
CA THR A 280 -14.22 3.09 -8.51
C THR A 280 -14.48 2.13 -7.36
N ASP A 281 -13.44 1.73 -6.64
CA ASP A 281 -13.57 0.93 -5.42
C ASP A 281 -14.33 1.65 -4.31
N LEU A 282 -14.26 2.98 -4.25
CA LEU A 282 -15.09 3.77 -3.34
C LEU A 282 -16.60 3.57 -3.60
N LEU A 283 -16.99 3.29 -4.84
CA LEU A 283 -18.39 3.04 -5.20
C LEU A 283 -18.87 1.69 -4.65
N LYS A 284 -18.00 0.67 -4.64
CA LYS A 284 -18.29 -0.68 -4.12
C LYS A 284 -18.69 -0.68 -2.63
N LEU A 285 -18.33 0.37 -1.88
CA LEU A 285 -18.78 0.58 -0.49
C LEU A 285 -20.30 0.79 -0.37
N THR A 286 -20.98 1.16 -1.45
CA THR A 286 -22.44 1.36 -1.46
C THR A 286 -23.14 0.02 -1.69
N PRO A 287 -23.95 -0.47 -0.74
CA PRO A 287 -24.63 -1.76 -0.91
C PRO A 287 -25.56 -1.76 -2.13
N VAL A 288 -25.75 -2.94 -2.74
CA VAL A 288 -26.70 -3.24 -3.83
C VAL A 288 -26.32 -2.62 -5.17
N TRP A 289 -26.01 -1.32 -5.23
CA TRP A 289 -25.76 -0.60 -6.48
C TRP A 289 -24.30 -0.19 -6.68
N GLY A 290 -23.46 -0.33 -5.65
CA GLY A 290 -22.05 0.04 -5.70
C GLY A 290 -21.26 -0.72 -6.74
N THR A 291 -21.23 -2.05 -6.66
CA THR A 291 -20.53 -2.90 -7.63
C THR A 291 -21.05 -2.71 -9.06
N PRO A 292 -22.37 -2.75 -9.34
CA PRO A 292 -22.86 -2.43 -10.69
C PRO A 292 -22.43 -1.06 -11.24
N LEU A 293 -22.38 -0.04 -10.39
CA LEU A 293 -21.96 1.30 -10.79
C LEU A 293 -20.44 1.37 -11.02
N ALA A 294 -19.65 0.72 -10.15
CA ALA A 294 -18.20 0.58 -10.34
C ALA A 294 -17.92 -0.10 -11.69
N GLU A 295 -18.53 -1.25 -11.94
CA GLU A 295 -18.38 -2.02 -13.18
C GLU A 295 -18.83 -1.27 -14.44
N LEU A 296 -19.81 -0.38 -14.32
CA LEU A 296 -20.23 0.49 -15.43
C LEU A 296 -19.16 1.52 -15.80
N LEU A 297 -18.57 2.15 -14.79
CA LEU A 297 -17.67 3.29 -14.96
C LEU A 297 -16.22 2.87 -15.15
N GLU A 298 -15.82 1.75 -14.56
CA GLU A 298 -14.45 1.26 -14.46
C GLU A 298 -13.71 1.25 -15.82
N PRO A 299 -14.22 0.64 -16.90
CA PRO A 299 -13.46 0.58 -18.15
C PRO A 299 -13.18 1.97 -18.75
N SER A 300 -14.17 2.87 -18.71
CA SER A 300 -14.01 4.22 -19.26
C SER A 300 -13.14 5.09 -18.36
N MET A 301 -13.33 5.01 -17.03
CA MET A 301 -12.51 5.73 -16.07
C MET A 301 -11.06 5.26 -16.12
N ARG A 302 -10.79 3.96 -16.32
CA ARG A 302 -9.44 3.42 -16.43
C ARG A 302 -8.67 4.02 -17.59
N ILE A 303 -9.28 4.14 -18.75
CA ILE A 303 -8.66 4.85 -19.89
C ILE A 303 -8.33 6.29 -19.49
N LEU A 304 -9.29 7.01 -18.90
CA LEU A 304 -9.10 8.42 -18.52
C LEU A 304 -8.04 8.60 -17.44
N VAL A 305 -7.92 7.68 -16.49
CA VAL A 305 -6.89 7.66 -15.45
C VAL A 305 -5.52 7.32 -16.06
N ASN A 306 -5.44 6.30 -16.91
CA ASN A 306 -4.19 5.86 -17.54
C ASN A 306 -3.56 6.94 -18.43
N LEU A 307 -4.37 7.86 -19.00
CA LEU A 307 -3.85 9.04 -19.67
C LEU A 307 -2.93 9.88 -18.78
N GLY A 308 -3.19 9.89 -17.46
CA GLY A 308 -2.35 10.54 -16.45
C GLY A 308 -0.96 9.93 -16.31
N TYR A 309 -0.79 8.71 -16.77
CA TYR A 309 0.44 7.93 -16.78
C TYR A 309 1.10 7.88 -18.17
N GLY A 310 0.44 8.47 -19.17
CA GLY A 310 0.90 8.47 -20.55
C GLY A 310 0.50 7.24 -21.36
N SER A 311 -0.56 6.52 -20.98
CA SER A 311 -1.00 5.30 -21.68
C SER A 311 -2.52 5.24 -21.79
N LEU A 312 -3.04 4.42 -22.72
CA LEU A 312 -4.48 4.07 -22.74
C LEU A 312 -4.77 2.79 -21.97
N THR A 313 -3.75 1.96 -21.71
CA THR A 313 -3.92 0.59 -21.20
C THR A 313 -3.17 0.31 -19.91
N GLU A 314 -2.14 1.09 -19.61
CA GLU A 314 -1.25 0.89 -18.46
C GLU A 314 -1.41 2.02 -17.45
N GLY A 315 -1.58 1.68 -16.17
CA GLY A 315 -1.76 2.62 -15.07
C GLY A 315 -0.48 3.07 -14.39
N TRP A 316 0.67 2.93 -15.05
CA TRP A 316 1.98 3.33 -14.56
C TRP A 316 2.76 4.13 -15.62
N ASN A 317 3.72 4.93 -15.15
CA ASN A 317 4.43 5.88 -16.01
C ASN A 317 5.30 5.18 -17.08
N GLN A 318 5.11 5.59 -18.33
CA GLN A 318 5.82 5.03 -19.48
C GLN A 318 7.30 5.44 -19.55
N GLY A 319 8.14 4.51 -20.01
CA GLY A 319 9.59 4.69 -20.16
C GLY A 319 10.41 3.86 -19.17
N PRO A 320 11.76 3.95 -19.22
CA PRO A 320 12.62 3.16 -18.36
C PRO A 320 12.40 3.46 -16.87
N ALA A 321 12.22 2.43 -16.05
CA ALA A 321 11.89 2.59 -14.63
C ALA A 321 13.02 3.20 -13.79
N ASN A 322 14.28 2.99 -14.21
CA ASN A 322 15.47 3.52 -13.54
C ASN A 322 15.84 4.94 -13.99
N GLN A 323 15.01 5.61 -14.79
CA GLN A 323 15.23 7.00 -15.19
C GLN A 323 14.28 7.94 -14.48
N LEU A 324 14.83 9.09 -14.06
CA LEU A 324 14.06 10.12 -13.38
C LEU A 324 12.96 10.65 -14.32
N SER A 325 11.72 10.43 -13.92
CA SER A 325 10.55 11.05 -14.56
C SER A 325 10.30 12.44 -14.01
N SER A 326 9.76 13.33 -14.84
CA SER A 326 9.31 14.66 -14.43
C SER A 326 7.88 14.91 -14.91
N PHE A 327 7.20 15.85 -14.24
CA PHE A 327 5.86 16.25 -14.64
C PHE A 327 5.81 16.73 -16.10
N SER A 328 4.75 16.33 -16.78
CA SER A 328 4.35 16.89 -18.06
C SER A 328 3.11 17.76 -17.87
N PHE A 329 3.17 19.02 -18.31
CA PHE A 329 2.02 19.92 -18.33
C PHE A 329 1.23 19.85 -19.65
N GLU A 330 1.49 18.85 -20.48
CA GLU A 330 0.63 18.54 -21.62
C GLU A 330 -0.76 18.12 -21.12
N LEU A 331 -1.82 18.54 -21.81
CA LEU A 331 -3.20 18.16 -21.46
C LEU A 331 -3.51 16.69 -21.84
N LEU A 332 -2.84 16.19 -22.87
CA LEU A 332 -2.95 14.84 -23.39
C LEU A 332 -1.55 14.37 -23.77
N PRO A 333 -1.18 13.10 -23.52
CA PRO A 333 0.10 12.56 -23.97
C PRO A 333 0.25 12.73 -25.48
N SER A 334 1.29 13.44 -25.92
CA SER A 334 1.46 13.85 -27.32
C SER A 334 1.51 12.71 -28.36
N HIS A 335 1.72 11.48 -27.92
CA HIS A 335 1.74 10.29 -28.78
C HIS A 335 0.38 9.59 -28.92
N ILE A 336 -0.64 10.01 -28.17
CA ILE A 336 -2.00 9.46 -28.22
C ILE A 336 -2.88 10.40 -29.06
N SER A 337 -3.46 9.88 -30.13
CA SER A 337 -4.38 10.65 -30.96
C SER A 337 -5.81 10.66 -30.39
N MET A 338 -6.58 11.69 -30.73
CA MET A 338 -8.01 11.76 -30.36
C MET A 338 -8.82 10.60 -30.96
N GLU A 339 -8.43 10.08 -32.13
CA GLU A 339 -9.11 8.94 -32.75
C GLU A 339 -8.90 7.66 -31.94
N GLU A 340 -7.67 7.41 -31.46
CA GLU A 340 -7.38 6.26 -30.58
C GLU A 340 -8.13 6.38 -29.26
N LEU A 341 -8.15 7.57 -28.67
CA LEU A 341 -8.89 7.84 -27.43
C LEU A 341 -10.40 7.62 -27.61
N ASP A 342 -11.00 8.16 -28.68
CA ASP A 342 -12.42 8.01 -28.97
C ASP A 342 -12.79 6.53 -29.20
N ALA A 343 -11.95 5.80 -29.93
CA ALA A 343 -12.14 4.37 -30.16
C ALA A 343 -12.06 3.57 -28.84
N ALA A 344 -11.06 3.86 -28.01
CA ALA A 344 -10.89 3.20 -26.71
C ALA A 344 -12.07 3.48 -25.78
N LEU A 345 -12.51 4.74 -25.68
CA LEU A 345 -13.65 5.13 -24.83
C LEU A 345 -14.97 4.49 -25.30
N SER A 346 -15.19 4.40 -26.62
CA SER A 346 -16.38 3.74 -27.17
C SER A 346 -16.44 2.24 -26.84
N GLN A 347 -15.30 1.57 -26.96
CA GLN A 347 -15.17 0.16 -26.59
C GLN A 347 -15.35 -0.03 -25.08
N ALA A 348 -14.69 0.79 -24.27
CA ALA A 348 -14.77 0.75 -22.83
C ALA A 348 -16.20 1.00 -22.31
N TRP A 349 -16.92 1.96 -22.88
CA TRP A 349 -18.32 2.19 -22.54
C TRP A 349 -19.18 0.95 -22.80
N SER A 350 -18.99 0.32 -23.96
CA SER A 350 -19.70 -0.91 -24.32
C SER A 350 -19.36 -2.06 -23.37
N GLN A 351 -18.11 -2.15 -22.93
CA GLN A 351 -17.67 -3.12 -21.93
C GLN A 351 -18.28 -2.84 -20.56
N GLY A 352 -18.29 -1.59 -20.10
CA GLY A 352 -18.83 -1.19 -18.81
C GLY A 352 -20.33 -1.48 -18.70
N VAL A 353 -21.10 -1.19 -19.76
CA VAL A 353 -22.53 -1.56 -19.81
C VAL A 353 -22.71 -3.08 -19.65
N GLN A 354 -21.90 -3.89 -20.33
CA GLN A 354 -21.96 -5.35 -20.19
C GLN A 354 -21.59 -5.83 -18.79
N ASN A 355 -20.52 -5.29 -18.21
CA ASN A 355 -20.09 -5.62 -16.86
C ASN A 355 -21.16 -5.24 -15.82
N ALA A 356 -21.74 -4.06 -15.92
CA ALA A 356 -22.82 -3.61 -15.05
C ALA A 356 -24.04 -4.54 -15.11
N PHE A 357 -24.45 -5.00 -16.31
CA PHE A 357 -25.53 -5.98 -16.43
C PHE A 357 -25.18 -7.33 -15.80
N ARG A 358 -23.93 -7.80 -15.92
CA ARG A 358 -23.47 -9.03 -15.25
C ARG A 358 -23.50 -8.85 -13.73
N ALA A 359 -22.98 -7.73 -13.22
CA ALA A 359 -22.97 -7.42 -11.79
C ALA A 359 -24.39 -7.32 -11.20
N LEU A 360 -25.36 -6.78 -11.95
CA LEU A 360 -26.77 -6.76 -11.53
C LEU A 360 -27.43 -8.15 -11.50
N GLN A 361 -26.88 -9.11 -12.24
CA GLN A 361 -27.41 -10.48 -12.28
C GLN A 361 -26.76 -11.38 -11.22
N ASP A 362 -25.64 -10.95 -10.65
CA ASP A 362 -24.92 -11.73 -9.64
C ASP A 362 -25.59 -11.59 -8.27
N PRO A 363 -26.20 -12.67 -7.74
CA PRO A 363 -26.83 -12.63 -6.42
C PRO A 363 -25.84 -12.34 -5.28
N ALA A 364 -24.53 -12.60 -5.46
CA ALA A 364 -23.51 -12.34 -4.45
C ALA A 364 -23.39 -10.85 -4.12
N ASN A 365 -23.64 -9.95 -5.09
CA ASN A 365 -23.59 -8.50 -4.90
C ASN A 365 -24.69 -7.93 -3.98
N TYR A 366 -25.70 -8.75 -3.64
CA TYR A 366 -26.82 -8.35 -2.78
C TYR A 366 -26.73 -8.89 -1.36
N LEU A 367 -25.72 -9.70 -1.06
CA LEU A 367 -25.48 -10.24 0.27
C LEU A 367 -24.80 -9.18 1.14
N THR A 368 -25.26 -9.03 2.38
CA THR A 368 -24.67 -8.05 3.30
C THR A 368 -23.23 -8.45 3.62
N GLY A 369 -22.28 -7.59 3.28
CA GLY A 369 -20.86 -7.79 3.57
C GLY A 369 -20.07 -8.51 2.48
N SER A 370 -20.69 -8.94 1.37
CA SER A 370 -19.98 -9.63 0.27
C SER A 370 -18.94 -8.75 -0.44
N PHE A 371 -19.09 -7.42 -0.40
CA PHE A 371 -18.10 -6.49 -0.94
C PHE A 371 -16.72 -6.66 -0.28
N MET A 372 -16.65 -7.15 0.96
CA MET A 372 -15.36 -7.41 1.65
C MET A 372 -14.57 -8.57 1.04
N GLU A 373 -15.22 -9.46 0.28
CA GLU A 373 -14.55 -10.53 -0.47
C GLU A 373 -14.13 -10.09 -1.87
N GLN A 374 -14.52 -8.89 -2.30
CA GLN A 374 -14.13 -8.32 -3.58
C GLN A 374 -12.80 -7.57 -3.42
N GLU A 375 -11.96 -7.60 -4.44
CA GLU A 375 -10.82 -6.70 -4.50
C GLU A 375 -11.28 -5.23 -4.56
N PRO A 376 -10.56 -4.31 -3.91
CA PRO A 376 -9.32 -4.50 -3.16
C PRO A 376 -9.54 -4.86 -1.68
N PHE A 377 -10.78 -5.00 -1.21
CA PHE A 377 -11.10 -5.15 0.22
C PHE A 377 -10.56 -6.44 0.82
N ALA A 378 -10.54 -7.52 0.04
CA ALA A 378 -9.93 -8.79 0.47
C ALA A 378 -8.41 -8.64 0.68
N THR A 379 -7.69 -8.06 -0.28
CA THR A 379 -6.27 -7.70 -0.13
C THR A 379 -6.05 -6.80 1.09
N LEU A 380 -6.81 -5.72 1.23
CA LEU A 380 -6.68 -4.80 2.37
C LEU A 380 -6.92 -5.49 3.72
N TRP A 381 -7.89 -6.40 3.78
CA TRP A 381 -8.17 -7.17 4.98
C TRP A 381 -7.02 -8.13 5.32
N ASN A 382 -6.46 -8.82 4.34
CA ASN A 382 -5.31 -9.71 4.52
C ASN A 382 -4.07 -8.94 4.99
N ALA A 383 -3.83 -7.76 4.42
CA ALA A 383 -2.75 -6.88 4.86
C ALA A 383 -2.97 -6.43 6.31
N ALA A 384 -4.19 -6.01 6.67
CA ALA A 384 -4.52 -5.59 8.03
C ALA A 384 -4.33 -6.73 9.06
N GLN A 385 -4.67 -7.97 8.71
CA GLN A 385 -4.43 -9.13 9.58
C GLN A 385 -2.94 -9.28 9.92
N ARG A 386 -2.06 -9.16 8.92
CA ARG A 386 -0.60 -9.30 9.11
C ARG A 386 0.01 -8.12 9.85
N VAL A 387 -0.38 -6.89 9.48
CA VAL A 387 0.27 -5.65 9.97
C VAL A 387 -0.31 -5.16 11.29
N LEU A 388 -1.63 -5.22 11.47
CA LEU A 388 -2.32 -4.66 12.64
C LEU A 388 -2.67 -5.70 13.69
N LEU A 389 -3.01 -6.92 13.24
CA LEU A 389 -3.43 -8.01 14.13
C LEU A 389 -2.33 -9.04 14.42
N ASP A 390 -1.16 -8.88 13.80
CA ASP A 390 0.00 -9.76 13.98
C ASP A 390 -0.29 -11.24 13.64
N ILE A 391 -1.14 -11.47 12.65
CA ILE A 391 -1.52 -12.80 12.19
C ILE A 391 -0.57 -13.24 11.07
N GLN A 392 0.16 -14.32 11.31
CA GLN A 392 1.14 -14.87 10.35
C GLN A 392 0.46 -15.47 9.11
N ASP A 393 -0.62 -16.22 9.32
CA ASP A 393 -1.41 -16.87 8.28
C ASP A 393 -2.81 -16.22 8.20
N PRO A 394 -3.00 -15.18 7.37
CA PRO A 394 -4.29 -14.51 7.26
C PRO A 394 -5.32 -15.48 6.69
N THR A 395 -6.53 -15.40 7.23
CA THR A 395 -7.67 -16.17 6.71
C THR A 395 -8.60 -15.24 5.93
N PRO A 396 -9.22 -15.71 4.83
CA PRO A 396 -10.24 -14.94 4.15
C PRO A 396 -11.39 -14.58 5.11
N PHE A 397 -11.95 -13.38 5.00
CA PHE A 397 -12.88 -12.80 5.99
C PHE A 397 -14.08 -13.70 6.34
N PHE A 398 -14.65 -14.45 5.38
CA PHE A 398 -15.66 -15.48 5.66
C PHE A 398 -15.20 -16.90 5.26
N GLY A 399 -13.90 -17.18 5.19
CA GLY A 399 -13.39 -18.46 4.70
C GLY A 399 -13.78 -18.76 3.25
N GLY A 400 -13.90 -17.72 2.43
CA GLY A 400 -14.31 -17.82 1.03
C GLY A 400 -15.77 -18.20 0.81
N LEU A 401 -16.66 -17.93 1.79
CA LEU A 401 -18.06 -18.34 1.78
C LEU A 401 -18.85 -17.78 0.58
N PHE A 402 -18.46 -16.62 0.05
CA PHE A 402 -19.11 -16.01 -1.13
C PHE A 402 -18.30 -16.19 -2.43
N GLY A 403 -17.18 -16.93 -2.38
CA GLY A 403 -16.46 -17.42 -3.54
C GLY A 403 -15.10 -16.74 -3.77
N GLY A 404 -14.07 -17.27 -3.12
CA GLY A 404 -12.65 -17.06 -3.43
C GLY A 404 -11.88 -18.28 -2.95
N SER A 405 -10.99 -18.82 -3.77
CA SER A 405 -10.39 -20.17 -3.68
C SER A 405 -9.75 -20.54 -2.33
N ALA A 406 -10.12 -21.72 -1.79
CA ALA A 406 -9.53 -22.53 -0.69
C ALA A 406 -9.45 -21.87 0.71
N VAL A 407 -10.00 -22.39 1.83
CA VAL A 407 -9.90 -23.71 2.49
C VAL A 407 -11.07 -23.88 3.49
N ALA A 408 -11.38 -25.14 3.85
CA ALA A 408 -12.46 -25.62 4.71
C ALA A 408 -12.60 -24.96 6.11
N THR A 409 -13.85 -24.78 6.54
CA THR A 409 -14.28 -24.12 7.79
C THR A 409 -14.24 -25.00 9.05
N VAL A 410 -13.89 -24.40 10.20
CA VAL A 410 -14.21 -24.91 11.55
C VAL A 410 -15.12 -23.88 12.25
N PRO A 411 -16.31 -24.25 12.76
CA PRO A 411 -17.23 -23.30 13.38
C PRO A 411 -16.98 -23.14 14.89
N GLY A 412 -16.65 -21.93 15.35
CA GLY A 412 -16.57 -21.61 16.79
C GLY A 412 -16.18 -20.18 17.19
N GLU A 413 -15.42 -19.43 16.38
CA GLU A 413 -14.71 -18.21 16.86
C GLU A 413 -15.44 -16.87 16.69
N SER A 414 -16.62 -16.85 16.05
CA SER A 414 -17.25 -15.59 15.62
C SER A 414 -17.58 -14.58 16.73
N SER A 415 -17.69 -14.99 18.00
CA SER A 415 -18.16 -14.09 19.09
C SER A 415 -17.05 -13.32 19.78
N GLU A 416 -15.82 -13.84 19.83
CA GLU A 416 -14.68 -13.11 20.42
C GLU A 416 -14.17 -12.03 19.47
N PHE A 417 -14.25 -12.31 18.16
CA PHE A 417 -13.97 -11.37 17.07
C PHE A 417 -14.74 -10.04 17.19
N TRP A 418 -16.06 -10.08 17.40
CA TRP A 418 -16.88 -8.86 17.49
C TRP A 418 -16.60 -8.01 18.73
N ASN A 419 -16.06 -8.60 19.80
CA ASN A 419 -15.73 -7.87 21.04
C ASN A 419 -14.40 -7.13 20.93
N SER A 420 -13.43 -7.69 20.19
CA SER A 420 -12.14 -7.05 19.89
C SER A 420 -12.29 -5.81 18.99
N LEU A 421 -13.15 -5.90 17.97
CA LEU A 421 -13.45 -4.78 17.06
C LEU A 421 -14.08 -3.56 17.78
N GLY A 422 -14.88 -3.80 18.83
CA GLY A 422 -15.62 -2.76 19.53
C GLY A 422 -14.75 -1.77 20.31
N SER A 423 -13.55 -2.16 20.75
CA SER A 423 -12.65 -1.28 21.52
C SER A 423 -11.82 -0.33 20.67
N VAL A 424 -11.71 -0.56 19.36
CA VAL A 424 -10.86 0.21 18.44
C VAL A 424 -11.56 1.49 17.92
N LEU A 425 -12.90 1.52 17.92
CA LEU A 425 -13.70 2.53 17.23
C LEU A 425 -14.08 3.79 18.06
N ASP A 426 -13.65 3.90 19.32
CA ASP A 426 -14.08 4.98 20.24
C ASP A 426 -13.16 6.24 20.26
N GLY A 427 -12.30 6.45 19.25
CA GLY A 427 -11.39 7.61 19.15
C GLY A 427 -11.97 8.81 18.36
N PRO A 428 -11.63 10.09 18.70
CA PRO A 428 -12.25 11.26 18.08
C PRO A 428 -11.47 11.75 16.84
N GLY A 429 -12.09 11.84 15.67
CA GLY A 429 -11.44 12.34 14.44
C GLY A 429 -12.39 13.12 13.52
N GLY A 430 -12.16 14.42 13.36
CA GLY A 430 -12.84 15.31 12.42
C GLY A 430 -11.95 15.70 11.23
N LEU A 431 -12.56 16.01 10.08
CA LEU A 431 -11.95 16.16 8.75
C LEU A 431 -11.24 17.51 8.47
N SER A 432 -10.64 18.17 9.47
CA SER A 432 -10.00 19.49 9.27
C SER A 432 -8.62 19.47 8.59
N TRP A 433 -8.02 18.29 8.40
CA TRP A 433 -6.61 18.13 8.01
C TRP A 433 -6.37 18.11 6.48
N ILE A 434 -7.42 17.99 5.66
CA ILE A 434 -7.30 17.98 4.20
C ILE A 434 -6.79 19.35 3.68
N GLY A 435 -7.13 20.45 4.37
CA GLY A 435 -6.61 21.79 4.05
C GLY A 435 -5.13 21.97 4.41
N GLU A 436 -4.68 21.37 5.52
CA GLU A 436 -3.29 21.41 5.98
C GLU A 436 -2.36 20.55 5.11
N LEU A 437 -2.82 19.38 4.66
CA LEU A 437 -2.03 18.48 3.80
C LEU A 437 -1.79 19.06 2.40
N LEU A 438 -2.76 19.81 1.87
CA LEU A 438 -2.68 20.41 0.54
C LEU A 438 -2.13 21.85 0.54
N GLY A 439 -1.81 22.41 1.70
CA GLY A 439 -1.33 23.79 1.84
C GLY A 439 -2.32 24.85 1.32
N LEU A 440 -3.60 24.51 1.18
CA LEU A 440 -4.62 25.41 0.60
C LEU A 440 -4.94 26.60 1.53
N ASP A 441 -4.64 26.47 2.82
CA ASP A 441 -4.77 27.57 3.77
C ASP A 441 -3.75 28.70 3.53
N ALA A 442 -2.63 28.41 2.85
CA ALA A 442 -1.65 29.43 2.46
C ALA A 442 -2.07 30.26 1.24
N ILE A 443 -3.08 29.80 0.48
CA ILE A 443 -3.60 30.51 -0.70
C ILE A 443 -4.78 31.42 -0.32
N ALA A 444 -5.40 31.20 0.84
CA ALA A 444 -6.52 32.00 1.32
C ALA A 444 -6.12 33.32 2.02
N SER A 445 -4.82 33.58 2.20
CA SER A 445 -4.32 34.77 2.92
C SER A 445 -3.41 35.70 2.09
N ALA A 446 -3.60 35.77 0.76
CA ALA A 446 -3.00 36.78 -0.12
C ALA A 446 -4.05 37.70 -0.75
#